data_AF-A0A2G2ZQN9-F1
#
_entry.id   AF-A0A2G2ZQN9-F1
#
_cell.length_a   1.000
_cell.length_b   1.000
_cell.length_c   1.000
_cell.angle_alpha   90.00
_cell.angle_beta   90.00
_cell.angle_gamma   90.00
#
_symmetry.space_group_name_H-M   'P 1'
#
loop_
_entity.id
_entity.type
_entity.pdbx_description
1 polymer ?
#
loop_
_entity_poly.entity_id
_entity_poly.type
_entity_poly.pdbx_seq_one_letter_code
_entity_poly.pdbx_strand_id
1 'polypeptide(L)'
;MFKSFRLNYIRFNQKQLRDHIYKGLEDALLRGEIDPSPQGKRVILGSSFTGGARYMLQNYQDAMAICKWAGYPDFFITFTYNPKWPEICRFVESRGLKTEDFLNILSRIFKIKLDRLIKNLRDKRIFRRVKEVIYTVEFQKQGLPHAHIVFFLHEQNKYPATADIARIISAKIPNELADPHYYRVVQLFMMDGPCGSARTYSPCMQNGRCTKYFPKKFVQSTTIDEDGYPIYRRRKYGRTIKKDSIDLDNRFGILLNRFIVFM
;
A
#
# COMPACT_ATOMS: atom_id res chain seq x y z
N MET A 1 -5.40 -0.95 24.36
CA MET A 1 -6.15 -0.08 25.30
C MET A 1 -7.02 1.00 24.63
N PHE A 2 -6.69 1.55 23.44
CA PHE A 2 -7.53 2.58 22.79
C PHE A 2 -8.87 2.09 22.18
N LYS A 3 -8.94 0.85 21.66
CA LYS A 3 -10.18 0.30 21.09
C LYS A 3 -11.29 0.07 22.13
N SER A 4 -10.94 -0.25 23.39
CA SER A 4 -11.90 -0.56 24.45
C SER A 4 -12.65 0.68 24.96
N PHE A 5 -11.98 1.83 25.07
CA PHE A 5 -12.62 3.09 25.49
C PHE A 5 -13.70 3.56 24.51
N ARG A 6 -13.48 3.41 23.19
CA ARG A 6 -14.48 3.74 22.16
C ARG A 6 -15.71 2.83 22.22
N LEU A 7 -15.54 1.55 22.53
CA LEU A 7 -16.65 0.61 22.65
C LEU A 7 -17.54 0.93 23.85
N ASN A 8 -16.97 1.33 24.97
CA ASN A 8 -17.74 1.78 26.14
C ASN A 8 -18.55 3.03 25.81
N TYR A 9 -17.95 4.04 25.18
CA TYR A 9 -18.68 5.23 24.73
C TYR A 9 -19.86 4.86 23.82
N ILE A 10 -19.63 4.03 22.80
CA ILE A 10 -20.69 3.58 21.88
C ILE A 10 -21.78 2.83 22.62
N ARG A 11 -21.44 1.98 23.60
CA ARG A 11 -22.39 1.22 24.42
C ARG A 11 -23.29 2.12 25.25
N PHE A 12 -22.74 3.16 25.88
CA PHE A 12 -23.51 4.06 26.75
C PHE A 12 -24.30 5.14 25.97
N ASN A 13 -23.92 5.46 24.73
CA ASN A 13 -24.55 6.51 23.92
C ASN A 13 -25.45 5.95 22.78
N GLN A 14 -25.93 4.71 22.91
CA GLN A 14 -26.77 4.08 21.87
C GLN A 14 -28.05 4.85 21.55
N LYS A 15 -28.65 5.56 22.50
CA LYS A 15 -29.88 6.35 22.25
C LYS A 15 -29.67 7.43 21.19
N GLN A 16 -28.55 8.14 21.23
CA GLN A 16 -28.19 9.16 20.23
C GLN A 16 -27.82 8.55 18.87
N LEU A 17 -27.28 7.32 18.87
CA LEU A 17 -26.88 6.61 17.65
C LEU A 17 -28.05 5.88 16.96
N ARG A 18 -29.14 5.62 17.69
CA ARG A 18 -30.34 4.92 17.20
C ARG A 18 -31.26 5.79 16.34
N ASP A 19 -31.22 7.11 16.53
CA ASP A 19 -32.15 8.04 15.88
C ASP A 19 -31.98 8.10 14.34
N HIS A 20 -30.81 7.72 13.83
CA HIS A 20 -30.48 7.88 12.41
C HIS A 20 -30.97 6.73 11.50
N ILE A 21 -31.44 5.58 12.04
CA ILE A 21 -31.66 4.35 11.23
C ILE A 21 -32.83 3.50 11.72
N TYR A 22 -34.06 3.92 11.40
CA TYR A 22 -35.26 3.08 11.47
C TYR A 22 -35.69 2.46 10.13
N LYS A 23 -34.98 2.73 9.02
CA LYS A 23 -35.38 2.24 7.69
C LYS A 23 -35.57 0.72 7.59
N GLY A 24 -34.81 -0.09 8.35
CA GLY A 24 -34.92 -1.56 8.26
C GLY A 24 -36.03 -2.19 9.11
N LEU A 25 -36.54 -1.50 10.14
CA LEU A 25 -37.60 -2.01 11.01
C LEU A 25 -38.98 -1.75 10.39
N GLU A 26 -39.12 -0.60 9.72
CA GLU A 26 -40.30 -0.24 8.93
C GLU A 26 -40.53 -1.22 7.78
N ASP A 27 -39.47 -1.59 7.05
CA ASP A 27 -39.54 -2.60 5.98
C ASP A 27 -39.98 -3.99 6.48
N ALA A 28 -39.61 -4.37 7.70
CA ALA A 28 -40.00 -5.65 8.30
C ALA A 28 -41.48 -5.65 8.74
N LEU A 29 -41.95 -4.53 9.29
CA LEU A 29 -43.37 -4.31 9.60
C LEU A 29 -44.23 -4.33 8.32
N LEU A 30 -43.77 -3.71 7.24
CA LEU A 30 -44.47 -3.72 5.94
C LEU A 30 -44.50 -5.12 5.29
N ARG A 31 -43.53 -5.99 5.60
CA ARG A 31 -43.51 -7.40 5.16
C ARG A 31 -44.39 -8.34 6.01
N GLY A 32 -45.04 -7.83 7.06
CA GLY A 32 -45.91 -8.63 7.93
C GLY A 32 -45.15 -9.60 8.84
N GLU A 33 -43.85 -9.34 9.10
CA GLU A 33 -43.06 -10.15 10.02
C GLU A 33 -43.51 -9.87 11.47
N ILE A 34 -44.07 -10.88 12.13
CA ILE A 34 -44.75 -10.77 13.44
C ILE A 34 -43.81 -11.11 14.61
N ASP A 35 -42.74 -11.87 14.35
CA ASP A 35 -41.69 -12.17 15.34
C ASP A 35 -40.57 -11.14 15.22
N PRO A 36 -40.34 -10.27 16.23
CA PRO A 36 -39.26 -9.27 16.25
C PRO A 36 -37.91 -9.83 16.75
N SER A 37 -37.86 -11.10 17.19
CA SER A 37 -36.67 -11.71 17.78
C SER A 37 -35.45 -11.77 16.84
N PRO A 38 -35.61 -12.02 15.51
CA PRO A 38 -34.48 -11.99 14.58
C PRO A 38 -34.20 -10.60 13.96
N GLN A 39 -35.11 -9.61 14.06
CA GLN A 39 -34.93 -8.29 13.43
C GLN A 39 -34.28 -7.27 14.37
N GLY A 40 -33.25 -6.62 13.85
CA GLY A 40 -32.59 -5.50 14.50
C GLY A 40 -31.32 -5.88 15.28
N LYS A 41 -30.36 -4.95 15.32
CA LYS A 41 -29.14 -5.11 16.12
C LYS A 41 -29.28 -4.29 17.40
N ARG A 42 -29.23 -4.94 18.57
CA ARG A 42 -29.36 -4.28 19.90
C ARG A 42 -28.30 -3.19 20.12
N VAL A 43 -27.11 -3.40 19.57
CA VAL A 43 -26.01 -2.44 19.55
C VAL A 43 -25.64 -2.14 18.11
N ILE A 44 -25.65 -0.87 17.79
CA ILE A 44 -25.30 -0.34 16.50
C ILE A 44 -23.90 0.29 16.59
N LEU A 45 -22.98 -0.23 15.78
CA LEU A 45 -21.68 0.40 15.55
C LEU A 45 -21.81 1.39 14.40
N GLY A 46 -21.61 2.68 14.70
CA GLY A 46 -21.58 3.74 13.69
C GLY A 46 -20.38 3.61 12.75
N SER A 47 -20.38 4.38 11.66
CA SER A 47 -19.24 4.46 10.75
C SER A 47 -17.98 5.02 11.39
N SER A 48 -18.08 5.71 12.52
CA SER A 48 -16.91 6.14 13.33
C SER A 48 -16.12 5.00 13.96
N PHE A 49 -16.67 3.78 14.00
CA PHE A 49 -15.98 2.60 14.52
C PHE A 49 -15.12 1.93 13.42
N THR A 50 -13.82 2.23 13.43
CA THR A 50 -12.83 1.69 12.48
C THR A 50 -12.83 0.16 12.46
N GLY A 51 -12.96 -0.41 11.26
CA GLY A 51 -13.04 -1.85 11.01
C GLY A 51 -14.44 -2.46 11.13
N GLY A 52 -15.47 -1.68 11.51
CA GLY A 52 -16.86 -2.13 11.50
C GLY A 52 -17.47 -2.16 10.10
N ALA A 53 -18.57 -2.92 9.92
CA ALA A 53 -19.25 -3.04 8.64
C ALA A 53 -19.67 -1.69 8.03
N ARG A 54 -20.17 -0.75 8.86
CA ARG A 54 -20.58 0.58 8.39
C ARG A 54 -19.40 1.51 8.09
N TYR A 55 -18.30 1.36 8.81
CA TYR A 55 -17.06 2.06 8.48
C TYR A 55 -16.57 1.62 7.09
N MET A 56 -16.58 0.32 6.82
CA MET A 56 -16.21 -0.22 5.51
C MET A 56 -17.17 0.25 4.41
N LEU A 57 -18.48 0.25 4.67
CA LEU A 57 -19.48 0.72 3.70
C LEU A 57 -19.32 2.22 3.40
N GLN A 58 -19.09 3.05 4.43
CA GLN A 58 -18.86 4.47 4.23
C GLN A 58 -17.56 4.73 3.45
N ASN A 59 -16.46 4.07 3.80
CA ASN A 59 -15.22 4.17 3.04
C ASN A 59 -15.40 3.78 1.56
N TYR A 60 -16.20 2.74 1.29
CA TYR A 60 -16.53 2.34 -0.08
C TYR A 60 -17.34 3.43 -0.79
N GLN A 61 -18.39 3.97 -0.17
CA GLN A 61 -19.19 5.05 -0.74
C GLN A 61 -18.37 6.31 -1.01
N ASP A 62 -17.51 6.70 -0.08
CA ASP A 62 -16.60 7.84 -0.22
C ASP A 62 -15.61 7.60 -1.37
N ALA A 63 -15.04 6.39 -1.46
CA ALA A 63 -14.15 6.02 -2.57
C ALA A 63 -14.87 6.11 -3.92
N MET A 64 -16.12 5.62 -4.01
CA MET A 64 -16.92 5.72 -5.24
C MET A 64 -17.26 7.16 -5.60
N ALA A 65 -17.59 8.01 -4.62
CA ALA A 65 -17.85 9.43 -4.83
C ALA A 65 -16.61 10.17 -5.34
N ILE A 66 -15.44 9.86 -4.77
CA ILE A 66 -14.15 10.38 -5.21
C ILE A 66 -13.85 9.91 -6.63
N CYS A 67 -13.98 8.62 -6.94
CA CYS A 67 -13.74 8.11 -8.29
C CYS A 67 -14.69 8.73 -9.32
N LYS A 68 -15.95 9.02 -8.93
CA LYS A 68 -16.90 9.74 -9.78
C LYS A 68 -16.45 11.17 -10.09
N TRP A 69 -15.85 11.88 -9.13
CA TRP A 69 -15.39 13.26 -9.29
C TRP A 69 -13.97 13.38 -9.90
N ALA A 70 -13.07 12.50 -9.49
CA ALA A 70 -11.66 12.51 -9.89
C ALA A 70 -11.41 11.73 -11.18
N GLY A 71 -12.24 10.72 -11.47
CA GLY A 71 -11.99 9.68 -12.45
C GLY A 71 -11.32 8.44 -11.84
N TYR A 72 -10.80 7.56 -12.68
CA TYR A 72 -10.03 6.40 -12.23
C TYR A 72 -8.66 6.81 -11.68
N PRO A 73 -8.14 6.12 -10.65
CA PRO A 73 -6.81 6.36 -10.13
C PRO A 73 -5.73 5.98 -11.15
N ASP A 74 -4.68 6.80 -11.25
CA ASP A 74 -3.59 6.57 -12.22
C ASP A 74 -2.44 5.74 -11.61
N PHE A 75 -2.18 5.89 -10.32
CA PHE A 75 -1.08 5.22 -9.64
C PHE A 75 -1.47 4.72 -8.25
N PHE A 76 -0.87 3.59 -7.90
CA PHE A 76 -0.90 3.00 -6.58
C PHE A 76 0.54 2.85 -6.06
N ILE A 77 0.82 3.41 -4.89
CA ILE A 77 2.09 3.31 -4.19
C ILE A 77 1.86 2.65 -2.84
N THR A 78 2.69 1.64 -2.57
CA THR A 78 2.86 1.07 -1.25
C THR A 78 4.08 1.74 -0.60
N PHE A 79 3.88 2.38 0.56
CA PHE A 79 4.95 2.94 1.37
C PHE A 79 5.05 2.18 2.69
N THR A 80 6.13 1.42 2.85
CA THR A 80 6.35 0.55 4.00
C THR A 80 7.45 1.10 4.88
N TYR A 81 7.28 0.98 6.19
CA TYR A 81 8.35 1.20 7.15
C TYR A 81 9.62 0.40 6.81
N ASN A 82 10.79 1.02 7.00
CA ASN A 82 12.08 0.37 6.80
C ASN A 82 12.96 0.51 8.06
N PRO A 83 13.30 -0.59 8.74
CA PRO A 83 14.16 -0.54 9.93
C PRO A 83 15.59 -0.11 9.62
N LYS A 84 16.02 -0.16 8.36
CA LYS A 84 17.37 0.23 7.92
C LYS A 84 17.49 1.72 7.57
N TRP A 85 16.48 2.54 7.90
CA TRP A 85 16.61 3.98 7.71
C TRP A 85 17.72 4.54 8.60
N PRO A 86 18.61 5.41 8.07
CA PRO A 86 19.76 5.92 8.84
C PRO A 86 19.36 6.63 10.14
N GLU A 87 18.23 7.31 10.15
CA GLU A 87 17.71 7.99 11.34
C GLU A 87 17.38 7.00 12.46
N ILE A 88 16.91 5.80 12.11
CA ILE A 88 16.58 4.72 13.05
C ILE A 88 17.86 4.02 13.51
N CYS A 89 18.75 3.63 12.59
CA CYS A 89 20.01 2.98 12.92
C CYS A 89 20.84 3.83 13.89
N ARG A 90 21.01 5.14 13.60
CA ARG A 90 21.72 6.05 14.52
C ARG A 90 21.08 6.14 15.90
N PHE A 91 19.75 6.18 15.97
CA PHE A 91 19.04 6.26 17.26
C PHE A 91 19.18 4.96 18.07
N VAL A 92 19.12 3.81 17.40
CA VAL A 92 19.29 2.47 17.99
C VAL A 92 20.71 2.25 18.49
N GLU A 93 21.70 2.47 17.62
CA GLU A 93 23.11 2.22 17.89
C GLU A 93 23.63 3.08 19.04
N SER A 94 23.24 4.36 19.09
CA SER A 94 23.65 5.27 20.16
C SER A 94 23.09 4.91 21.54
N ARG A 95 22.09 4.05 21.63
CA ARG A 95 21.38 3.72 22.89
C ARG A 95 21.41 2.24 23.26
N GLY A 96 21.95 1.37 22.40
CA GLY A 96 21.97 -0.08 22.62
C GLY A 96 20.57 -0.71 22.74
N LEU A 97 19.54 -0.08 22.18
CA LEU A 97 18.15 -0.52 22.28
C LEU A 97 17.76 -1.49 21.16
N LYS A 98 16.68 -2.25 21.32
CA LYS A 98 16.07 -2.99 20.20
C LYS A 98 14.97 -2.16 19.57
N THR A 99 14.75 -2.32 18.26
CA THR A 99 13.71 -1.59 17.52
C THR A 99 12.29 -1.76 18.07
N GLU A 100 12.06 -2.86 18.78
CA GLU A 100 10.77 -3.21 19.37
C GLU A 100 10.41 -2.34 20.58
N ASP A 101 11.40 -1.74 21.24
CA ASP A 101 11.22 -1.01 22.50
C ASP A 101 10.63 0.41 22.32
N PHE A 102 10.56 0.91 21.07
CA PHE A 102 10.18 2.31 20.78
C PHE A 102 9.27 2.48 19.55
N LEU A 103 8.29 1.58 19.39
CA LEU A 103 7.28 1.61 18.31
C LEU A 103 6.59 2.97 18.10
N ASN A 104 6.45 3.77 19.16
CA ASN A 104 5.91 5.13 19.11
C ASN A 104 6.80 6.10 18.32
N ILE A 105 8.12 6.07 18.52
CA ILE A 105 9.09 6.88 17.77
C ILE A 105 9.12 6.41 16.31
N LEU A 106 9.08 5.10 16.09
CA LEU A 106 9.04 4.52 14.73
C LEU A 106 7.83 5.00 13.94
N SER A 107 6.66 5.01 14.57
CA SER A 107 5.43 5.52 13.98
C SER A 107 5.52 7.01 13.63
N ARG A 108 6.21 7.82 14.46
CA ARG A 108 6.46 9.24 14.18
C ARG A 108 7.40 9.43 12.99
N ILE A 109 8.51 8.71 12.94
CA ILE A 109 9.46 8.76 11.81
C ILE A 109 8.75 8.37 10.51
N PHE A 110 7.99 7.28 10.54
CA PHE A 110 7.18 6.85 9.40
C PHE A 110 6.23 7.96 8.95
N LYS A 111 5.48 8.58 9.87
CA LYS A 111 4.54 9.67 9.54
C LYS A 111 5.24 10.87 8.92
N ILE A 112 6.39 11.29 9.46
CA ILE A 112 7.20 12.40 8.91
C ILE A 112 7.63 12.10 7.47
N LYS A 113 8.12 10.88 7.21
CA LYS A 113 8.54 10.47 5.85
C LYS A 113 7.35 10.35 4.91
N LEU A 114 6.23 9.81 5.38
CA LEU A 114 4.98 9.73 4.62
C LEU A 114 4.49 11.15 4.23
N ASP A 115 4.44 12.09 5.17
CA ASP A 115 4.03 13.47 4.89
C ASP A 115 4.94 14.14 3.88
N ARG A 116 6.24 13.89 3.97
CA ARG A 116 7.22 14.38 2.99
C ARG A 116 6.99 13.76 1.61
N LEU A 117 6.65 12.47 1.53
CA LEU A 117 6.30 11.81 0.27
C LEU A 117 5.03 12.43 -0.33
N ILE A 118 3.95 12.58 0.45
CA ILE A 118 2.70 13.18 -0.01
C ILE A 118 2.91 14.61 -0.50
N LYS A 119 3.70 15.41 0.24
CA LYS A 119 4.08 16.77 -0.17
C LYS A 119 4.86 16.76 -1.48
N ASN A 120 5.83 15.86 -1.62
CA ASN A 120 6.60 15.73 -2.87
C ASN A 120 5.74 15.31 -4.06
N LEU A 121 4.76 14.43 -3.86
CA LEU A 121 3.82 14.03 -4.91
C LEU A 121 2.98 15.22 -5.40
N ARG A 122 2.49 16.06 -4.47
CA ARG A 122 1.69 17.25 -4.79
C ARG A 122 2.51 18.38 -5.41
N ASP A 123 3.67 18.69 -4.83
CA ASP A 123 4.40 19.94 -5.13
C ASP A 123 5.46 19.75 -6.22
N LYS A 124 6.21 18.64 -6.18
CA LYS A 124 7.44 18.49 -6.99
C LYS A 124 7.19 17.95 -8.40
N ARG A 125 5.93 17.74 -8.78
CA ARG A 125 5.52 17.26 -10.11
C ARG A 125 6.32 16.04 -10.60
N ILE A 126 6.73 15.15 -9.69
CA ILE A 126 7.53 13.93 -9.99
C ILE A 126 6.84 13.08 -11.05
N PHE A 127 5.52 12.95 -10.93
CA PHE A 127 4.64 12.22 -11.84
C PHE A 127 3.82 13.16 -12.75
N ARG A 128 4.24 14.42 -12.91
CA ARG A 128 3.45 15.57 -13.43
C ARG A 128 2.44 16.11 -12.42
N ARG A 129 1.50 16.96 -12.87
CA ARG A 129 0.51 17.61 -12.01
C ARG A 129 -0.48 16.57 -11.45
N VAL A 130 -0.50 16.46 -10.13
CA VAL A 130 -1.43 15.61 -9.38
C VAL A 130 -2.69 16.41 -9.09
N LYS A 131 -3.87 15.84 -9.37
CA LYS A 131 -5.20 16.37 -9.06
C LYS A 131 -5.56 16.10 -7.60
N GLU A 132 -5.39 14.86 -7.15
CA GLU A 132 -5.69 14.48 -5.76
C GLU A 132 -4.81 13.30 -5.30
N VAL A 133 -4.58 13.19 -3.99
CA VAL A 133 -3.86 12.08 -3.34
C VAL A 133 -4.66 11.59 -2.14
N ILE A 134 -4.90 10.29 -2.10
CA ILE A 134 -5.60 9.62 -1.00
C ILE A 134 -4.69 8.53 -0.47
N TYR A 135 -4.65 8.36 0.84
CA TYR A 135 -3.93 7.25 1.41
C TYR A 135 -4.58 6.74 2.68
N THR A 136 -4.40 5.45 2.94
CA THR A 136 -4.73 4.80 4.20
C THR A 136 -3.45 4.34 4.86
N VAL A 137 -3.39 4.42 6.19
CA VAL A 137 -2.28 3.88 6.98
C VAL A 137 -2.81 2.72 7.81
N GLU A 138 -2.15 1.58 7.67
CA GLU A 138 -2.49 0.34 8.34
C GLU A 138 -1.27 -0.19 9.10
N PHE A 139 -1.52 -0.92 10.18
CA PHE A 139 -0.47 -1.60 10.93
C PHE A 139 -0.51 -3.08 10.54
N GLN A 140 0.55 -3.56 9.90
CA GLN A 140 0.66 -4.97 9.54
C GLN A 140 0.79 -5.85 10.80
N LYS A 141 0.68 -7.18 10.66
CA LYS A 141 0.66 -8.15 11.78
C LYS A 141 1.84 -8.01 12.77
N GLN A 142 2.96 -7.39 12.36
CA GLN A 142 4.12 -7.12 13.20
C GLN A 142 4.10 -5.72 13.86
N GLY A 143 2.98 -4.99 13.78
CA GLY A 143 2.86 -3.65 14.36
C GLY A 143 3.61 -2.57 13.60
N LEU A 144 4.09 -2.85 12.39
CA LEU A 144 4.80 -1.89 11.55
C LEU A 144 3.81 -1.12 10.67
N PRO A 145 3.93 0.22 10.59
CA PRO A 145 3.05 1.03 9.79
C PRO A 145 3.35 0.86 8.29
N HIS A 146 2.28 0.86 7.52
CA HIS A 146 2.27 0.73 6.08
C HIS A 146 1.22 1.67 5.52
N ALA A 147 1.52 2.34 4.40
CA ALA A 147 0.55 3.19 3.72
C ALA A 147 0.26 2.67 2.31
N HIS A 148 -1.03 2.63 1.99
CA HIS A 148 -1.52 2.47 0.62
C HIS A 148 -1.91 3.84 0.11
N ILE A 149 -1.22 4.31 -0.94
CA ILE A 149 -1.37 5.64 -1.49
C ILE A 149 -1.90 5.49 -2.92
N VAL A 150 -3.00 6.17 -3.20
CA VAL A 150 -3.62 6.28 -4.52
C VAL A 150 -3.56 7.75 -4.92
N PHE A 151 -3.18 8.05 -6.16
CA PHE A 151 -3.26 9.42 -6.65
C PHE A 151 -3.73 9.52 -8.09
N PHE A 152 -4.34 10.67 -8.37
CA PHE A 152 -5.01 11.00 -9.61
C PHE A 152 -4.22 12.11 -10.28
N LEU A 153 -3.87 11.95 -11.54
CA LEU A 153 -3.23 12.97 -12.34
C LEU A 153 -4.27 13.91 -12.94
N HIS A 154 -3.84 15.13 -13.22
CA HIS A 154 -4.62 16.05 -14.03
C HIS A 154 -4.81 15.46 -15.45
N GLU A 155 -5.97 15.65 -16.07
CA GLU A 155 -6.35 15.00 -17.33
C GLU A 155 -5.33 15.22 -18.46
N GLN A 156 -4.83 16.47 -18.57
CA GLN A 156 -3.80 16.88 -19.54
C GLN A 156 -2.42 16.28 -19.27
N ASN A 157 -2.23 15.61 -18.13
CA ASN A 157 -0.94 15.10 -17.67
C ASN A 157 -0.89 13.58 -17.58
N LYS A 158 -1.95 12.88 -18.00
CA LYS A 158 -2.01 11.41 -18.01
C LYS A 158 -0.91 10.79 -18.90
N TYR A 159 -0.65 9.51 -18.69
CA TYR A 159 0.35 8.73 -19.43
C TYR A 159 -0.33 7.77 -20.40
N PRO A 160 -0.79 8.24 -21.58
CA PRO A 160 -1.50 7.38 -22.52
C PRO A 160 -0.57 6.35 -23.17
N ALA A 161 0.74 6.63 -23.26
CA ALA A 161 1.70 5.76 -23.92
C ALA A 161 2.43 4.85 -22.92
N THR A 162 2.63 3.58 -23.30
CA THR A 162 3.41 2.62 -22.50
C THR A 162 4.89 3.04 -22.35
N ALA A 163 5.41 3.82 -23.30
CA ALA A 163 6.74 4.42 -23.24
C ALA A 163 6.89 5.40 -22.07
N ASP A 164 5.85 6.18 -21.77
CA ASP A 164 5.84 7.08 -20.62
C ASP A 164 5.86 6.30 -19.30
N ILE A 165 5.05 5.25 -19.21
CA ILE A 165 5.03 4.34 -18.04
C ILE A 165 6.43 3.75 -17.82
N ALA A 166 7.09 3.30 -18.88
CA ALA A 166 8.43 2.71 -18.83
C ALA A 166 9.55 3.70 -18.43
N ARG A 167 9.29 5.01 -18.52
CA ARG A 167 10.21 6.07 -18.07
C ARG A 167 10.14 6.29 -16.56
N ILE A 168 8.98 6.02 -15.97
CA ILE A 168 8.66 6.38 -14.59
C ILE A 168 8.70 5.17 -13.68
N ILE A 169 8.26 4.01 -14.17
CA ILE A 169 8.25 2.75 -13.44
C ILE A 169 9.26 1.81 -14.10
N SER A 170 10.11 1.22 -13.28
CA SER A 170 11.18 0.34 -13.72
C SER A 170 11.40 -0.80 -12.72
N ALA A 171 11.78 -1.98 -13.22
CA ALA A 171 12.35 -3.07 -12.42
C ALA A 171 13.81 -3.35 -12.80
N LYS A 172 14.47 -2.37 -13.44
CA LYS A 172 15.84 -2.50 -13.93
C LYS A 172 16.85 -2.39 -12.79
N ILE A 173 17.75 -3.37 -12.72
CA ILE A 173 18.99 -3.29 -11.94
C ILE A 173 19.89 -2.20 -12.54
N PRO A 174 20.20 -1.12 -11.80
CA PRO A 174 21.08 -0.06 -12.29
C PRO A 174 22.52 -0.55 -12.44
N ASN A 175 23.36 0.27 -13.08
CA ASN A 175 24.78 -0.05 -13.20
C ASN A 175 25.49 0.41 -11.92
N GLU A 176 26.18 -0.52 -11.24
CA GLU A 176 26.91 -0.24 -9.99
C GLU A 176 28.00 0.80 -10.16
N LEU A 177 28.75 0.78 -11.27
CA LEU A 177 29.83 1.74 -11.52
C LEU A 177 29.30 3.14 -11.84
N ALA A 178 28.17 3.23 -12.54
CA ALA A 178 27.60 4.52 -12.93
C ALA A 178 26.85 5.21 -11.79
N ASP A 179 26.21 4.44 -10.91
CA ASP A 179 25.45 4.97 -9.77
C ASP A 179 25.44 3.94 -8.61
N PRO A 180 26.54 3.88 -7.83
CA PRO A 180 26.69 2.91 -6.74
C PRO A 180 25.60 3.07 -5.68
N HIS A 181 25.20 4.31 -5.40
CA HIS A 181 24.18 4.61 -4.39
C HIS A 181 22.80 4.09 -4.81
N TYR A 182 22.37 4.38 -6.03
CA TYR A 182 21.10 3.85 -6.55
C TYR A 182 21.13 2.33 -6.65
N TYR A 183 22.25 1.74 -7.07
CA TYR A 183 22.44 0.29 -7.08
C TYR A 183 22.29 -0.32 -5.69
N ARG A 184 22.92 0.27 -4.67
CA ARG A 184 22.80 -0.20 -3.29
C ARG A 184 21.37 -0.14 -2.77
N VAL A 185 20.63 0.92 -3.07
CA VAL A 185 19.22 1.05 -2.69
C VAL A 185 18.37 -0.03 -3.38
N VAL A 186 18.58 -0.26 -4.68
CA VAL A 186 17.87 -1.31 -5.42
C VAL A 186 18.18 -2.69 -4.84
N GLN A 187 19.46 -2.99 -4.60
CA GLN A 187 19.90 -4.24 -3.98
C GLN A 187 19.25 -4.50 -2.63
N LEU A 188 19.20 -3.49 -1.76
CA LEU A 188 18.70 -3.66 -0.41
C LEU A 188 17.17 -3.76 -0.36
N PHE A 189 16.46 -2.98 -1.17
CA PHE A 189 15.03 -2.71 -0.94
C PHE A 189 14.12 -3.00 -2.13
N MET A 190 14.66 -3.08 -3.35
CA MET A 190 13.85 -3.22 -4.58
C MET A 190 14.10 -4.55 -5.31
N MET A 191 14.64 -5.54 -4.61
CA MET A 191 14.77 -6.92 -5.09
C MET A 191 13.96 -7.85 -4.19
N ASP A 192 13.07 -8.63 -4.77
CA ASP A 192 12.44 -9.74 -4.07
C ASP A 192 13.50 -10.77 -3.65
N GLY A 193 13.23 -11.52 -2.58
CA GLY A 193 14.13 -12.59 -2.16
C GLY A 193 14.16 -13.73 -3.18
N PRO A 194 15.17 -14.62 -3.12
CA PRO A 194 15.17 -15.83 -3.92
C PRO A 194 13.87 -16.62 -3.66
N CYS A 195 13.15 -16.97 -4.71
CA CYS A 195 11.95 -17.80 -4.65
C CYS A 195 11.67 -18.43 -6.02
N GLY A 196 10.63 -19.24 -6.12
CA GLY A 196 10.29 -19.96 -7.34
C GLY A 196 11.37 -20.96 -7.69
N SER A 197 11.85 -20.94 -8.93
CA SER A 197 12.94 -21.80 -9.38
C SER A 197 14.28 -21.52 -8.69
N ALA A 198 14.47 -20.31 -8.13
CA ALA A 198 15.70 -19.97 -7.41
C ALA A 198 15.71 -20.52 -5.96
N ARG A 199 14.53 -20.70 -5.35
CA ARG A 199 14.37 -21.25 -4.00
C ARG A 199 12.94 -21.73 -3.79
N THR A 200 12.77 -23.03 -3.58
CA THR A 200 11.45 -23.67 -3.50
C THR A 200 10.80 -23.62 -2.11
N TYR A 201 11.55 -23.27 -1.07
CA TYR A 201 11.12 -23.25 0.33
C TYR A 201 10.95 -21.84 0.91
N SER A 202 10.97 -20.80 0.07
CA SER A 202 10.73 -19.42 0.55
C SER A 202 9.32 -19.27 1.11
N PRO A 203 9.07 -18.37 2.09
CA PRO A 203 7.75 -18.21 2.72
C PRO A 203 6.61 -17.87 1.75
N CYS A 204 6.93 -17.31 0.58
CA CYS A 204 5.97 -17.01 -0.48
C CYS A 204 5.63 -18.22 -1.37
N MET A 205 6.25 -19.38 -1.18
CA MET A 205 6.02 -20.57 -1.99
C MET A 205 4.79 -21.32 -1.49
N GLN A 206 3.84 -21.57 -2.39
CA GLN A 206 2.65 -22.38 -2.13
C GLN A 206 2.41 -23.29 -3.34
N ASN A 207 2.20 -24.58 -3.12
CA ASN A 207 1.98 -25.58 -4.17
C ASN A 207 3.04 -25.52 -5.29
N GLY A 208 4.32 -25.36 -4.92
CA GLY A 208 5.44 -25.28 -5.86
C GLY A 208 5.54 -23.97 -6.66
N ARG A 209 4.68 -22.97 -6.42
CA ARG A 209 4.70 -21.67 -7.10
C ARG A 209 4.82 -20.52 -6.11
N CYS A 210 5.51 -19.46 -6.51
CA CYS A 210 5.54 -18.23 -5.72
C CYS A 210 4.17 -17.53 -5.80
N THR A 211 3.57 -17.20 -4.67
CA THR A 211 2.29 -16.47 -4.57
C THR A 211 2.36 -15.06 -5.16
N LYS A 212 3.57 -14.49 -5.27
CA LYS A 212 3.83 -13.20 -5.94
C LYS A 212 4.23 -13.37 -7.42
N TYR A 213 4.27 -14.59 -7.93
CA TYR A 213 4.62 -14.96 -9.29
C TYR A 213 6.05 -14.57 -9.70
N PHE A 214 7.00 -14.69 -8.77
CA PHE A 214 8.43 -14.58 -9.06
C PHE A 214 9.04 -15.96 -9.38
N PRO A 215 10.06 -16.03 -10.27
CA PRO A 215 10.56 -14.94 -11.11
C PRO A 215 9.55 -14.50 -12.18
N LYS A 216 9.45 -13.19 -12.43
CA LYS A 216 8.62 -12.64 -13.52
C LYS A 216 9.21 -13.00 -14.89
N LYS A 217 8.42 -12.91 -15.96
CA LYS A 217 8.92 -13.11 -17.33
C LYS A 217 9.80 -11.93 -17.77
N PHE A 218 10.74 -12.19 -18.69
CA PHE A 218 11.44 -11.11 -19.38
C PHE A 218 10.52 -10.47 -20.43
N VAL A 219 10.57 -9.15 -20.53
CA VAL A 219 9.72 -8.36 -21.42
C VAL A 219 10.53 -7.18 -21.95
N GLN A 220 10.59 -7.00 -23.27
CA GLN A 220 11.47 -6.02 -23.92
C GLN A 220 10.98 -4.57 -23.78
N SER A 221 9.66 -4.36 -23.74
CA SER A 221 8.99 -3.07 -23.61
C SER A 221 7.80 -3.20 -22.67
N THR A 222 7.36 -2.09 -22.08
CA THR A 222 6.12 -2.12 -21.30
C THR A 222 4.94 -2.24 -22.27
N THR A 223 4.00 -3.12 -21.97
CA THR A 223 2.76 -3.33 -22.74
C THR A 223 1.57 -3.33 -21.79
N ILE A 224 0.36 -3.24 -22.33
CA ILE A 224 -0.90 -3.44 -21.60
C ILE A 224 -1.47 -4.78 -22.06
N ASP A 225 -1.93 -5.61 -21.14
CA ASP A 225 -2.60 -6.88 -21.48
C ASP A 225 -4.09 -6.68 -21.82
N GLU A 226 -4.78 -7.77 -22.15
CA GLU A 226 -6.20 -7.77 -22.54
C GLU A 226 -7.14 -7.26 -21.43
N ASP A 227 -6.72 -7.42 -20.17
CA ASP A 227 -7.45 -6.97 -18.99
C ASP A 227 -7.12 -5.51 -18.60
N GLY A 228 -6.25 -4.84 -19.36
CA GLY A 228 -5.86 -3.45 -19.12
C GLY A 228 -4.71 -3.28 -18.10
N TYR A 229 -4.05 -4.35 -17.67
CA TYR A 229 -2.94 -4.27 -16.72
C TYR A 229 -1.59 -4.06 -17.42
N PRO A 230 -0.71 -3.22 -16.85
CA PRO A 230 0.63 -3.01 -17.40
C PRO A 230 1.55 -4.19 -17.12
N ILE A 231 2.07 -4.79 -18.20
CA ILE A 231 3.20 -5.71 -18.17
C ILE A 231 4.49 -4.86 -18.29
N TYR A 232 5.18 -4.68 -17.18
CA TYR A 232 6.35 -3.81 -17.13
C TYR A 232 7.60 -4.42 -17.78
N ARG A 233 8.35 -3.59 -18.49
CA ARG A 233 9.64 -3.92 -19.10
C ARG A 233 10.63 -4.54 -18.09
N ARG A 234 11.13 -5.73 -18.42
CA ARG A 234 12.20 -6.47 -17.72
C ARG A 234 13.13 -7.07 -18.76
N ARG A 235 14.17 -6.35 -19.18
CA ARG A 235 15.11 -6.86 -20.20
C ARG A 235 16.18 -7.76 -19.59
N LYS A 236 16.64 -8.74 -20.37
CA LYS A 236 17.80 -9.57 -20.03
C LYS A 236 19.09 -8.81 -20.38
N TYR A 237 19.64 -8.07 -19.42
CA TYR A 237 20.89 -7.30 -19.58
C TYR A 237 22.14 -8.01 -19.05
N GLY A 238 21.99 -9.22 -18.48
CA GLY A 238 23.09 -9.97 -17.86
C GLY A 238 23.53 -9.47 -16.47
N ARG A 239 22.94 -8.37 -15.96
CA ARG A 239 23.22 -7.87 -14.61
C ARG A 239 22.43 -8.64 -13.56
N THR A 240 23.10 -8.97 -12.46
CA THR A 240 22.53 -9.64 -11.30
C THR A 240 22.85 -8.88 -10.02
N ILE A 241 22.08 -9.15 -8.98
CA ILE A 241 22.34 -8.74 -7.61
C ILE A 241 22.38 -10.00 -6.76
N LYS A 242 23.44 -10.18 -5.98
CA LYS A 242 23.57 -11.30 -5.06
C LYS A 242 22.73 -11.06 -3.81
N LYS A 243 21.83 -11.99 -3.49
CA LYS A 243 20.97 -12.00 -2.29
C LYS A 243 20.88 -13.41 -1.74
N ASP A 244 21.19 -13.58 -0.45
CA ASP A 244 21.31 -14.90 0.20
C ASP A 244 22.15 -15.90 -0.60
N SER A 245 23.31 -15.44 -1.09
CA SER A 245 24.25 -16.19 -1.93
C SER A 245 23.75 -16.59 -3.33
N ILE A 246 22.56 -16.15 -3.74
CA ILE A 246 21.98 -16.42 -5.06
C ILE A 246 21.99 -15.16 -5.91
N ASP A 247 22.43 -15.27 -7.16
CA ASP A 247 22.39 -14.19 -8.15
C ASP A 247 20.98 -14.03 -8.73
N LEU A 248 20.38 -12.86 -8.52
CA LEU A 248 19.04 -12.52 -8.98
C LEU A 248 19.09 -11.46 -10.07
N ASP A 249 18.44 -11.73 -11.19
CA ASP A 249 18.33 -10.80 -12.32
C ASP A 249 17.05 -9.92 -12.22
N ASN A 250 16.81 -9.11 -13.26
CA ASN A 250 15.65 -8.21 -13.36
C ASN A 250 14.28 -8.89 -13.20
N ARG A 251 14.17 -10.23 -13.24
CA ARG A 251 12.91 -10.94 -13.00
C ARG A 251 12.48 -10.87 -11.55
N PHE A 252 13.41 -10.64 -10.62
CA PHE A 252 13.17 -10.47 -9.18
C PHE A 252 13.04 -9.01 -8.74
N GLY A 253 13.29 -8.05 -9.66
CA GLY A 253 13.13 -6.64 -9.36
C GLY A 253 11.70 -6.27 -8.98
N ILE A 254 11.53 -5.53 -7.89
CA ILE A 254 10.26 -4.88 -7.54
C ILE A 254 10.15 -3.61 -8.39
N LEU A 255 8.92 -3.24 -8.77
CA LEU A 255 8.66 -2.03 -9.52
C LEU A 255 8.98 -0.81 -8.66
N LEU A 256 9.77 0.11 -9.21
CA LEU A 256 10.24 1.27 -8.48
C LEU A 256 10.21 2.51 -9.37
N ASN A 257 10.15 3.67 -8.73
CA ASN A 257 10.40 4.96 -9.34
C ASN A 257 11.64 5.60 -8.70
N ARG A 258 12.60 6.01 -9.54
CA ARG A 258 13.92 6.51 -9.10
C ARG A 258 13.84 7.74 -8.19
N PHE A 259 12.81 8.57 -8.31
CA PHE A 259 12.71 9.82 -7.55
C PHE A 259 12.15 9.63 -6.14
N ILE A 260 11.40 8.56 -5.90
CA ILE A 260 10.78 8.28 -4.60
C ILE A 260 11.48 7.15 -3.83
N VAL A 261 12.34 6.36 -4.48
CA VAL A 261 13.04 5.22 -3.87
C VAL A 261 13.98 5.59 -2.72
N PHE A 262 14.38 6.86 -2.64
CA PHE A 262 15.33 7.38 -1.65
C PHE A 262 14.66 7.98 -0.39
N MET A 263 13.32 7.92 -0.29
CA MET A 263 12.57 8.48 0.84
C MET A 263 12.54 7.52 2.03
#